data_AF-A0A972B0Y7-F1
#
_entry.id   AF-A0A972B0Y7-F1
#
_cell.length_a   1.000
_cell.length_b   1.000
_cell.length_c   1.000
_cell.angle_alpha   90.00
_cell.angle_beta   90.00
_cell.angle_gamma   90.00
#
_symmetry.space_group_name_H-M   'P 1'
#
loop_
_entity.id
_entity.type
_entity.pdbx_description
1 polymer ?
#
loop_
_entity_poly.entity_id
_entity_poly.type
_entity_poly.pdbx_seq_one_letter_code
_entity_poly.pdbx_strand_id
1 'polypeptide(L)'
;MALFNLGKKDKYGKQRRIEHRSKHLRISRTGGVALRMQVKAAGLTVTANSKHGLRISAPVGKGTQVALQNGRLVLRGRYGRGPMRLNLSKSGVSVSARNSLGTFNLIRPNRSSVKIAGVQLRGKKAANIQMIFMVGVLLVSVLQTSALLLGCILRGLGRALTHVLYWLGSVPQYIRAALVSRRNRKLKNHLSRTAQLFTPPPRQWTTSQLRAALLLVLTGWGRDLTAQEAAARLQLYKQQRVTSQNPAPALDIDAAELNDVARQLESVRAAHAEQAFADPQAITALFAQQLRDSVSEQERVEAFLNTDDWIVAFDSRTALQESLLEIFADFAQLCLQIAEPQSTDFNTPEHASTAYKPNSAAFMQHAPELNGLINLNTASLDQLRTLPHIGFDRALDIINLRPITHVAQLQSIKGIGPARLADIERAGVIL
;
A
#
# COMPACT_ATOMS: atom_id res chain seq x y z
N MET A 1 -47.36 42.12 -8.78
CA MET A 1 -47.05 42.81 -7.50
C MET A 1 -47.41 41.87 -6.34
N ALA A 2 -46.47 41.49 -5.47
CA ALA A 2 -46.76 40.55 -4.39
C ALA A 2 -47.57 41.23 -3.26
N LEU A 3 -48.84 40.86 -3.11
CA LEU A 3 -49.64 41.23 -1.95
C LEU A 3 -48.91 40.76 -0.66
N PHE A 4 -48.79 41.68 0.32
CA PHE A 4 -48.26 41.43 1.67
C PHE A 4 -46.80 40.94 1.84
N ASN A 5 -45.93 41.07 0.82
CA ASN A 5 -44.51 40.66 0.89
C ASN A 5 -44.30 39.17 1.26
N LEU A 6 -45.28 38.30 0.98
CA LEU A 6 -45.17 36.86 1.15
C LEU A 6 -44.05 36.29 0.26
N GLY A 7 -43.30 35.29 0.76
CA GLY A 7 -42.18 34.66 0.05
C GLY A 7 -40.80 35.31 0.23
N LYS A 8 -40.72 36.52 0.79
CA LYS A 8 -39.43 37.18 1.08
C LYS A 8 -38.73 36.56 2.30
N LYS A 9 -37.84 35.59 2.06
CA LYS A 9 -37.01 34.89 3.07
C LYS A 9 -35.73 35.67 3.43
N ASP A 10 -35.14 35.36 4.59
CA ASP A 10 -33.82 35.84 4.99
C ASP A 10 -32.70 34.84 4.64
N LYS A 11 -31.44 35.18 4.96
CA LYS A 11 -30.26 34.33 4.67
C LYS A 11 -30.27 32.95 5.37
N TYR A 12 -31.24 32.69 6.25
CA TYR A 12 -31.45 31.41 6.91
C TYR A 12 -32.78 30.76 6.45
N GLY A 13 -33.34 31.19 5.32
CA GLY A 13 -34.56 30.64 4.75
C GLY A 13 -35.86 31.04 5.47
N LYS A 14 -35.82 31.93 6.47
CA LYS A 14 -37.01 32.30 7.27
C LYS A 14 -37.74 33.52 6.69
N GLN A 15 -39.08 33.49 6.62
CA GLN A 15 -39.91 34.61 6.15
C GLN A 15 -39.62 35.91 6.94
N ARG A 16 -39.33 37.02 6.25
CA ARG A 16 -38.86 38.27 6.89
C ARG A 16 -39.96 38.98 7.67
N ARG A 17 -41.03 39.42 7.00
CA ARG A 17 -42.24 40.08 7.56
C ARG A 17 -43.41 39.87 6.61
N ILE A 18 -44.63 39.88 7.15
CA ILE A 18 -45.89 39.93 6.39
C ILE A 18 -46.42 41.36 6.55
N GLU A 19 -46.24 42.20 5.54
CA GLU A 19 -46.69 43.59 5.52
C GLU A 19 -46.99 44.05 4.10
N HIS A 20 -48.05 44.84 3.94
CA HIS A 20 -48.30 45.62 2.74
C HIS A 20 -47.79 47.06 2.96
N ARG A 21 -47.03 47.59 1.99
CA ARG A 21 -46.43 48.93 2.08
C ARG A 21 -46.62 49.66 0.76
N SER A 22 -47.34 50.78 0.78
CA SER A 22 -47.44 51.74 -0.32
C SER A 22 -46.60 53.00 -0.02
N LYS A 23 -46.71 54.05 -0.86
CA LYS A 23 -45.96 55.31 -0.72
C LYS A 23 -46.22 56.01 0.62
N HIS A 24 -47.48 55.99 1.09
CA HIS A 24 -47.91 56.68 2.31
C HIS A 24 -48.63 55.79 3.32
N LEU A 25 -49.01 54.56 2.95
CA LEU A 25 -49.75 53.63 3.80
C LEU A 25 -48.90 52.40 4.13
N ARG A 26 -48.92 51.98 5.39
CA ARG A 26 -48.35 50.71 5.83
C ARG A 26 -49.38 49.92 6.60
N ILE A 27 -49.62 48.70 6.16
CA ILE A 27 -50.51 47.73 6.82
C ILE A 27 -49.68 46.51 7.19
N SER A 28 -49.69 46.11 8.47
CA SER A 28 -48.93 44.94 8.92
C SER A 28 -49.65 44.17 10.01
N ARG A 29 -49.48 42.84 10.02
CA ARG A 29 -50.13 41.93 10.98
C ARG A 29 -49.92 42.34 12.44
N THR A 30 -48.73 42.83 12.79
CA THR A 30 -48.38 43.18 14.17
C THR A 30 -48.41 44.68 14.46
N GLY A 31 -48.39 45.52 13.43
CA GLY A 31 -48.28 46.98 13.58
C GLY A 31 -49.59 47.73 13.36
N GLY A 32 -50.58 47.08 12.75
CA GLY A 32 -51.83 47.70 12.29
C GLY A 32 -51.64 48.53 11.02
N VAL A 33 -52.54 49.50 10.84
CA VAL A 33 -52.53 50.49 9.76
C VAL A 33 -51.85 51.77 10.25
N ALA A 34 -50.93 52.31 9.47
CA ALA A 34 -50.27 53.58 9.78
C ALA A 34 -49.97 54.38 8.51
N LEU A 35 -50.17 55.70 8.60
CA LEU A 35 -49.73 56.64 7.57
C LEU A 35 -48.28 57.06 7.84
N ARG A 36 -47.51 57.22 6.77
CA ARG A 36 -46.10 57.60 6.85
C ARG A 36 -45.73 58.54 5.71
N MET A 37 -45.05 59.62 6.05
CA MET A 37 -44.37 60.48 5.09
C MET A 37 -42.89 60.53 5.45
N GLN A 38 -42.03 60.45 4.44
CA GLN A 38 -40.58 60.55 4.63
C GLN A 38 -40.02 61.51 3.60
N VAL A 39 -39.36 62.56 4.07
CA VAL A 39 -38.69 63.56 3.24
C VAL A 39 -37.21 63.56 3.59
N LYS A 40 -36.36 63.68 2.58
CA LYS A 40 -34.91 63.82 2.74
C LYS A 40 -34.51 65.17 2.19
N ALA A 41 -33.89 66.00 3.01
CA ALA A 41 -33.42 67.33 2.64
C ALA A 41 -32.15 67.67 3.42
N ALA A 42 -31.16 68.28 2.76
CA ALA A 42 -29.92 68.77 3.38
C ALA A 42 -29.22 67.78 4.35
N GLY A 43 -29.06 66.51 3.94
CA GLY A 43 -28.42 65.47 4.77
C GLY A 43 -29.28 64.94 5.94
N LEU A 44 -30.45 65.53 6.17
CA LEU A 44 -31.41 65.14 7.20
C LEU A 44 -32.53 64.31 6.58
N THR A 45 -32.97 63.28 7.30
CA THR A 45 -34.18 62.52 6.97
C THR A 45 -35.25 62.81 8.00
N VAL A 46 -36.34 63.44 7.57
CA VAL A 46 -37.53 63.71 8.38
C VAL A 46 -38.58 62.66 8.05
N THR A 47 -39.07 61.96 9.07
CA THR A 47 -40.13 60.96 8.96
C THR A 47 -41.26 61.33 9.89
N ALA A 48 -42.45 61.57 9.32
CA ALA A 48 -43.70 61.68 10.07
C ALA A 48 -44.45 60.33 9.99
N ASN A 49 -44.97 59.87 11.13
CA ASN A 49 -45.77 58.66 11.19
C ASN A 49 -46.98 58.88 12.11
N SER A 50 -48.17 58.50 11.67
CA SER A 50 -49.42 58.73 12.43
C SER A 50 -49.45 58.04 13.81
N LYS A 51 -48.70 56.96 14.00
CA LYS A 51 -48.66 56.20 15.26
C LYS A 51 -47.42 56.46 16.11
N HIS A 52 -46.32 56.85 15.48
CA HIS A 52 -45.01 56.97 16.14
C HIS A 52 -44.46 58.40 16.19
N GLY A 53 -45.18 59.37 15.63
CA GLY A 53 -44.84 60.79 15.64
C GLY A 53 -43.74 61.18 14.64
N LEU A 54 -42.99 62.22 14.99
CA LEU A 54 -41.97 62.83 14.14
C LEU A 54 -40.57 62.32 14.51
N ARG A 55 -39.79 61.97 13.50
CA ARG A 55 -38.38 61.58 13.63
C ARG A 55 -37.50 62.29 12.62
N ILE A 56 -36.50 63.00 13.13
CA ILE A 56 -35.45 63.63 12.35
C ILE A 56 -34.17 62.81 12.55
N SER A 57 -33.44 62.47 11.48
CA SER A 57 -32.18 61.71 11.60
C SER A 57 -31.11 62.16 10.64
N ALA A 58 -29.87 62.23 11.13
CA ALA A 58 -28.66 62.52 10.37
C ALA A 58 -27.64 61.37 10.48
N PRO A 59 -27.01 60.95 9.37
CA PRO A 59 -25.84 60.08 9.43
C PRO A 59 -24.64 60.88 9.98
N VAL A 60 -23.90 60.31 10.93
CA VAL A 60 -22.68 60.93 11.52
C VAL A 60 -21.40 60.25 11.03
N GLY A 61 -21.53 59.04 10.46
CA GLY A 61 -20.41 58.29 9.89
C GLY A 61 -20.89 56.96 9.30
N LYS A 62 -19.96 56.16 8.76
CA LYS A 62 -20.30 54.85 8.18
C LYS A 62 -20.89 53.92 9.24
N GLY A 63 -22.20 53.66 9.13
CA GLY A 63 -22.91 52.78 10.04
C GLY A 63 -23.35 53.42 11.36
N THR A 64 -23.15 54.74 11.55
CA THR A 64 -23.60 55.52 12.72
C THR A 64 -24.66 56.55 12.31
N GLN A 65 -25.77 56.61 13.03
CA GLN A 65 -26.79 57.63 12.87
C GLN A 65 -27.21 58.22 14.21
N VAL A 66 -27.46 59.52 14.21
CA VAL A 66 -28.08 60.26 15.32
C VAL A 66 -29.47 60.68 14.87
N ALA A 67 -30.45 60.55 15.76
CA ALA A 67 -31.82 60.92 15.46
C ALA A 67 -32.49 61.59 16.66
N LEU A 68 -33.42 62.49 16.40
CA LEU A 68 -34.35 63.05 17.36
C LEU A 68 -35.73 62.47 17.04
N GLN A 69 -36.32 61.71 17.96
CA GLN A 69 -37.66 61.13 17.80
C GLN A 69 -38.56 61.62 18.91
N ASN A 70 -39.60 62.39 18.58
CA ASN A 70 -40.50 63.04 19.54
C ASN A 70 -39.74 63.70 20.71
N GLY A 71 -38.73 64.53 20.39
CA GLY A 71 -37.89 65.20 21.38
C GLY A 71 -36.78 64.34 22.02
N ARG A 72 -36.76 63.02 21.81
CA ARG A 72 -35.72 62.13 22.40
C ARG A 72 -34.55 61.88 21.45
N LEU A 73 -33.33 62.14 21.93
CA LEU A 73 -32.09 61.81 21.22
C LEU A 73 -31.84 60.28 21.18
N VAL A 74 -31.57 59.75 19.99
CA VAL A 74 -31.31 58.34 19.68
C VAL A 74 -30.01 58.21 18.89
N LEU A 75 -29.00 57.61 19.52
CA LEU A 75 -27.76 57.18 18.87
C LEU A 75 -27.88 55.69 18.48
N ARG A 76 -27.53 55.34 17.23
CA ARG A 76 -27.46 53.95 16.75
C ARG A 76 -26.26 53.75 15.83
N GLY A 77 -25.45 52.73 16.12
CA GLY A 77 -24.41 52.25 15.20
C GLY A 77 -24.39 50.73 15.08
N ARG A 78 -23.99 50.19 13.92
CA ARG A 78 -23.84 48.73 13.72
C ARG A 78 -22.67 48.39 12.78
N TYR A 79 -21.73 47.61 13.28
CA TYR A 79 -20.44 47.31 12.63
C TYR A 79 -20.16 45.80 12.59
N GLY A 80 -19.18 45.41 11.76
CA GLY A 80 -18.73 44.03 11.58
C GLY A 80 -19.34 43.33 10.35
N ARG A 81 -18.67 42.27 9.87
CA ARG A 81 -19.11 41.36 8.79
C ARG A 81 -19.33 39.96 9.37
N GLY A 82 -20.18 39.14 8.72
CA GLY A 82 -20.45 37.77 9.20
C GLY A 82 -21.50 37.66 10.33
N PRO A 83 -21.43 36.58 11.15
CA PRO A 83 -22.41 36.27 12.18
C PRO A 83 -22.29 37.15 13.43
N MET A 84 -21.08 37.58 13.80
CA MET A 84 -20.88 38.56 14.88
C MET A 84 -21.02 40.00 14.39
N ARG A 85 -21.64 40.85 15.21
CA ARG A 85 -21.85 42.28 14.94
C ARG A 85 -21.66 43.09 16.23
N LEU A 86 -21.02 44.24 16.10
CA LEU A 86 -20.86 45.23 17.17
C LEU A 86 -21.95 46.29 17.02
N ASN A 87 -22.69 46.56 18.09
CA ASN A 87 -23.82 47.48 18.10
C ASN A 87 -23.55 48.63 19.07
N LEU A 88 -23.62 49.86 18.59
CA LEU A 88 -23.50 51.09 19.37
C LEU A 88 -24.89 51.67 19.63
N SER A 89 -25.13 52.15 20.85
CA SER A 89 -26.35 52.86 21.21
C SER A 89 -26.09 53.94 22.27
N LYS A 90 -27.09 54.78 22.57
CA LYS A 90 -26.98 55.81 23.63
C LYS A 90 -26.48 55.24 24.97
N SER A 91 -26.84 54.00 25.29
CA SER A 91 -26.43 53.31 26.52
C SER A 91 -25.13 52.48 26.39
N GLY A 92 -24.34 52.72 25.33
CA GLY A 92 -23.05 52.08 25.09
C GLY A 92 -23.03 50.97 24.03
N VAL A 93 -21.93 50.24 23.99
CA VAL A 93 -21.59 49.21 22.97
C VAL A 93 -22.07 47.81 23.40
N SER A 94 -22.38 46.92 22.45
CA SER A 94 -22.68 45.50 22.70
C SER A 94 -22.38 44.61 21.51
N VAL A 95 -21.94 43.39 21.76
CA VAL A 95 -21.66 42.38 20.72
C VAL A 95 -22.83 41.40 20.62
N SER A 96 -23.20 41.06 19.38
CA SER A 96 -24.24 40.07 19.10
C SER A 96 -23.80 39.07 18.04
N ALA A 97 -24.09 37.79 18.26
CA ALA A 97 -23.90 36.70 17.30
C ALA A 97 -25.24 36.29 16.69
N ARG A 98 -25.26 36.02 15.38
CA ARG A 98 -26.44 35.56 14.64
C ARG A 98 -26.27 34.12 14.18
N ASN A 99 -27.23 33.28 14.53
CA ASN A 99 -27.32 31.88 14.11
C ASN A 99 -28.65 31.60 13.39
N SER A 100 -28.93 30.33 13.07
CA SER A 100 -30.15 29.89 12.39
C SER A 100 -31.41 30.16 13.21
N LEU A 101 -31.32 30.08 14.55
CA LEU A 101 -32.44 30.29 15.46
C LEU A 101 -32.78 31.77 15.66
N GLY A 102 -31.80 32.67 15.61
CA GLY A 102 -31.98 34.11 15.80
C GLY A 102 -30.68 34.87 16.10
N THR A 103 -30.74 35.83 17.02
CA THR A 103 -29.58 36.64 17.42
C THR A 103 -29.41 36.59 18.93
N PHE A 104 -28.23 36.19 19.39
CA PHE A 104 -27.83 36.25 20.79
C PHE A 104 -26.95 37.48 21.02
N ASN A 105 -27.25 38.28 22.04
CA ASN A 105 -26.43 39.42 22.44
C ASN A 105 -25.69 39.06 23.73
N LEU A 106 -24.36 39.10 23.68
CA LEU A 106 -23.50 38.61 24.76
C LEU A 106 -23.60 39.49 26.02
N ILE A 107 -23.76 40.80 25.83
CA ILE A 107 -23.72 41.79 26.93
C ILE A 107 -25.13 42.17 27.36
N ARG A 108 -26.10 42.17 26.44
CA ARG A 108 -27.48 42.63 26.69
C ARG A 108 -28.48 41.52 26.38
N PRO A 109 -28.75 40.58 27.31
CA PRO A 109 -29.66 39.46 27.06
C PRO A 109 -31.08 39.93 26.69
N ASN A 110 -31.51 41.09 27.19
CA ASN A 110 -32.78 41.73 26.81
C ASN A 110 -32.89 42.07 25.30
N ARG A 111 -31.76 42.16 24.59
CA ARG A 111 -31.71 42.44 23.14
C ARG A 111 -31.55 41.19 22.28
N SER A 112 -31.55 40.00 22.89
CA SER A 112 -31.57 38.74 22.16
C SER A 112 -32.92 38.49 21.49
N SER A 113 -32.92 37.71 20.41
CA SER A 113 -34.12 37.34 19.69
C SER A 113 -34.06 35.93 19.13
N VAL A 114 -35.22 35.28 19.09
CA VAL A 114 -35.43 33.93 18.59
C VAL A 114 -36.64 33.96 17.65
N LYS A 115 -36.57 33.19 16.56
CA LYS A 115 -37.71 33.00 15.65
C LYS A 115 -38.08 31.52 15.60
N ILE A 116 -39.22 31.19 16.20
CA ILE A 116 -39.84 29.86 16.23
C ILE A 116 -41.22 29.99 15.58
N ALA A 117 -41.56 29.08 14.66
CA ALA A 117 -42.88 29.05 13.98
C ALA A 117 -43.36 30.42 13.44
N GLY A 118 -42.44 31.23 12.90
CA GLY A 118 -42.77 32.55 12.34
C GLY A 118 -43.01 33.67 13.36
N VAL A 119 -43.02 33.38 14.66
CA VAL A 119 -43.14 34.36 15.74
C VAL A 119 -41.73 34.77 16.22
N GLN A 120 -41.49 36.09 16.32
CA GLN A 120 -40.23 36.61 16.84
C GLN A 120 -40.35 36.90 18.34
N LEU A 121 -39.78 36.03 19.17
CA LEU A 121 -39.62 36.25 20.61
C LEU A 121 -38.37 37.13 20.86
N ARG A 122 -38.46 38.09 21.78
CA ARG A 122 -37.34 38.97 22.18
C ARG A 122 -37.27 39.07 23.70
N GLY A 123 -36.08 39.38 24.22
CA GLY A 123 -35.85 39.57 25.66
C GLY A 123 -35.09 38.42 26.31
N LYS A 124 -35.07 38.37 27.65
CA LYS A 124 -34.32 37.37 28.44
C LYS A 124 -34.68 35.93 28.08
N LYS A 125 -35.98 35.63 27.90
CA LYS A 125 -36.45 34.30 27.48
C LYS A 125 -35.82 33.84 26.15
N ALA A 126 -35.62 34.77 25.20
CA ALA A 126 -34.96 34.47 23.94
C ALA A 126 -33.45 34.18 24.13
N ALA A 127 -32.80 34.85 25.09
CA ALA A 127 -31.40 34.59 25.40
C ALA A 127 -31.21 33.18 25.99
N ASN A 128 -32.09 32.74 26.89
CA ASN A 128 -32.02 31.41 27.50
C ASN A 128 -32.19 30.30 26.44
N ILE A 129 -33.16 30.44 25.54
CA ILE A 129 -33.36 29.47 24.45
C ILE A 129 -32.13 29.40 23.52
N GLN A 130 -31.51 30.54 23.22
CA GLN A 130 -30.29 30.59 22.42
C GLN A 130 -29.11 29.92 23.11
N MET A 131 -28.95 30.12 24.42
CA MET A 131 -27.91 29.44 25.21
C MET A 131 -28.06 27.92 25.13
N ILE A 132 -29.27 27.41 25.38
CA ILE A 132 -29.57 25.97 25.28
C ILE A 132 -29.21 25.43 23.90
N PHE A 133 -29.62 26.14 22.84
CA PHE A 133 -29.29 25.74 21.46
C PHE A 133 -27.77 25.71 21.21
N MET A 134 -27.02 26.72 21.66
CA MET A 134 -25.57 26.76 21.48
C MET A 134 -24.86 25.64 22.26
N VAL A 135 -25.31 25.34 23.48
CA VAL A 135 -24.78 24.22 24.28
C VAL A 135 -25.04 22.89 23.58
N GLY A 136 -26.25 22.68 23.05
CA GLY A 136 -26.57 21.46 22.30
C GLY A 136 -25.69 21.29 21.06
N VAL A 137 -25.47 22.35 20.28
CA VAL A 137 -24.55 22.32 19.13
C VAL A 137 -23.13 22.00 19.57
N LEU A 138 -22.65 22.64 20.64
CA LEU A 138 -21.31 22.39 21.17
C LEU A 138 -21.13 20.93 21.59
N LEU A 139 -22.09 20.35 22.32
CA LEU A 139 -22.05 18.95 22.75
C LEU A 139 -21.97 17.99 21.56
N VAL A 140 -22.79 18.20 20.53
CA VAL A 140 -22.75 17.39 19.31
C VAL A 140 -21.41 17.53 18.60
N SER A 141 -20.87 18.76 18.48
CA SER A 141 -19.57 18.98 17.86
C SER A 141 -18.43 18.31 18.63
N VAL A 142 -18.43 18.36 19.96
CA VAL A 142 -17.44 17.67 20.80
C VAL A 142 -17.51 16.15 20.64
N LEU A 143 -18.72 15.59 20.57
CA LEU A 143 -18.90 14.16 20.34
C LEU A 143 -18.38 13.75 18.95
N GLN A 144 -18.66 14.54 17.92
CA GLN A 144 -18.18 14.28 16.57
C GLN A 144 -16.65 14.36 16.46
N THR A 145 -16.03 15.39 17.04
CA THR A 145 -14.58 15.55 16.99
C THR A 145 -13.85 14.47 17.79
N SER A 146 -14.39 14.08 18.95
CA SER A 146 -13.82 12.97 19.74
C SER A 146 -13.91 11.62 19.00
N ALA A 147 -15.03 11.32 18.35
CA ALA A 147 -15.16 10.11 17.52
C ALA A 147 -14.16 10.09 16.35
N LEU A 148 -13.95 11.24 15.70
CA LEU A 148 -12.96 11.36 14.62
C LEU A 148 -11.52 11.17 15.14
N LEU A 149 -11.18 11.78 16.27
CA LEU A 149 -9.86 11.62 16.90
C LEU A 149 -9.60 10.16 17.29
N LEU A 150 -10.59 9.49 17.89
CA LEU A 150 -10.50 8.07 18.22
C LEU A 150 -10.26 7.22 16.97
N GLY A 151 -10.98 7.49 15.87
CA GLY A 151 -10.78 6.82 14.59
C GLY A 151 -9.36 7.00 14.03
N CYS A 152 -8.79 8.20 14.13
CA CYS A 152 -7.42 8.47 13.73
C CYS A 152 -6.41 7.69 14.58
N ILE A 153 -6.61 7.64 15.90
CA ILE A 153 -5.74 6.89 16.84
C ILE A 153 -5.78 5.40 16.52
N LEU A 154 -6.97 4.82 16.36
CA LEU A 154 -7.13 3.40 16.04
C LEU A 154 -6.46 3.02 14.70
N ARG A 155 -6.59 3.87 13.67
CA ARG A 155 -5.88 3.66 12.39
C ARG A 155 -4.37 3.77 12.54
N GLY A 156 -3.89 4.73 13.32
CA GLY A 156 -2.47 4.89 13.63
C GLY A 156 -1.89 3.66 14.32
N LEU A 157 -2.59 3.16 15.35
CA LEU A 157 -2.23 1.93 16.06
C LEU A 157 -2.23 0.71 15.14
N GLY A 158 -3.24 0.58 14.28
CA GLY A 158 -3.30 -0.49 13.28
C GLY A 158 -2.08 -0.50 12.35
N ARG A 159 -1.70 0.67 11.82
CA ARG A 159 -0.51 0.81 10.96
C ARG A 159 0.79 0.49 11.72
N ALA A 160 0.91 0.99 12.95
CA ALA A 160 2.07 0.69 13.79
C ALA A 160 2.18 -0.82 14.05
N LEU A 161 1.07 -1.49 14.37
CA LEU A 161 1.03 -2.94 14.55
C LEU A 161 1.45 -3.69 13.27
N THR A 162 0.96 -3.29 12.09
CA THR A 162 1.38 -3.92 10.84
C THR A 162 2.88 -3.75 10.57
N HIS A 163 3.46 -2.59 10.88
CA HIS A 163 4.90 -2.38 10.75
C HIS A 163 5.69 -3.24 11.74
N VAL A 164 5.22 -3.35 12.99
CA VAL A 164 5.85 -4.22 13.99
C VAL A 164 5.81 -5.67 13.55
N LEU A 165 4.67 -6.16 13.04
CA LEU A 165 4.54 -7.53 12.53
C LEU A 165 5.46 -7.79 11.32
N TYR A 166 5.53 -6.85 10.38
CA TYR A 166 6.45 -6.94 9.23
C TYR A 166 7.92 -6.98 9.68
N TRP A 167 8.27 -6.11 10.62
CA TRP A 167 9.61 -6.09 11.21
C TRP A 167 9.91 -7.41 11.95
N LEU A 168 8.96 -7.93 12.74
CA LEU A 168 9.12 -9.21 13.42
C LEU A 168 9.32 -10.36 12.43
N GLY A 169 8.64 -10.31 11.28
CA GLY A 169 8.81 -11.27 10.19
C GLY A 169 10.19 -11.23 9.52
N SER A 170 10.88 -10.09 9.53
CA SER A 170 12.24 -9.96 8.99
C SER A 170 13.36 -10.24 10.02
N VAL A 171 13.06 -10.27 11.32
CA VAL A 171 14.03 -10.61 12.38
C VAL A 171 14.79 -11.92 12.12
N PRO A 172 14.14 -13.04 11.72
CA PRO A 172 14.86 -14.29 11.44
C PRO A 172 15.93 -14.15 10.35
N GLN A 173 15.68 -13.33 9.32
CA GLN A 173 16.63 -13.09 8.23
C GLN A 173 17.87 -12.34 8.73
N TYR A 174 17.67 -11.31 9.57
CA TYR A 174 18.79 -10.58 10.19
C TYR A 174 19.60 -11.48 11.14
N ILE A 175 18.95 -12.33 11.93
CA ILE A 175 19.62 -13.29 12.80
C ILE A 175 20.46 -14.26 11.97
N ARG A 176 19.89 -14.85 10.90
CA ARG A 176 20.61 -15.75 10.00
C ARG A 176 21.81 -15.05 9.35
N ALA A 177 21.64 -13.84 8.83
CA ALA A 177 22.73 -13.07 8.25
C ALA A 177 23.87 -12.81 9.26
N ALA A 178 23.53 -12.53 10.51
CA ALA A 178 24.50 -12.36 11.60
C ALA A 178 25.23 -13.66 11.94
N LEU A 179 24.52 -14.79 12.00
CA LEU A 179 25.12 -16.12 12.22
C LEU A 179 26.06 -16.52 11.09
N VAL A 180 25.66 -16.34 9.83
CA VAL A 180 26.49 -16.58 8.63
C VAL A 180 27.74 -15.70 8.67
N SER A 181 27.60 -14.41 8.99
CA SER A 181 28.73 -13.48 9.11
C SER A 181 29.72 -13.92 10.19
N ARG A 182 29.22 -14.40 11.34
CA ARG A 182 30.07 -14.94 12.42
C ARG A 182 30.78 -16.22 11.98
N ARG A 183 30.08 -17.16 11.34
CA ARG A 183 30.66 -18.39 10.76
C ARG A 183 31.77 -18.05 9.79
N ASN A 184 31.50 -17.19 8.81
CA ASN A 184 32.46 -16.84 7.76
C ASN A 184 33.69 -16.13 8.32
N ARG A 185 33.53 -15.30 9.36
CA ARG A 185 34.67 -14.70 10.07
C ARG A 185 35.54 -15.77 10.74
N LYS A 186 34.94 -16.78 11.39
CA LYS A 186 35.68 -17.90 12.00
C LYS A 186 36.43 -18.71 10.93
N LEU A 187 35.76 -19.06 9.83
CA LEU A 187 36.36 -19.82 8.73
C LEU A 187 37.52 -19.05 8.07
N LYS A 188 37.37 -17.73 7.86
CA LYS A 188 38.45 -16.87 7.35
C LYS A 188 39.72 -16.92 8.20
N ASN A 189 39.59 -17.01 9.52
CA ASN A 189 40.73 -17.12 10.43
C ASN A 189 41.42 -18.49 10.34
N HIS A 190 40.71 -19.53 9.88
CA HIS A 190 41.26 -20.89 9.75
C HIS A 190 41.94 -21.13 8.39
N LEU A 191 41.60 -20.36 7.35
CA LEU A 191 42.06 -20.58 5.96
C LEU A 191 43.56 -20.85 5.81
N SER A 192 44.41 -20.07 6.49
CA SER A 192 45.86 -20.25 6.41
C SER A 192 46.33 -21.58 6.99
N ARG A 193 45.74 -22.00 8.11
CA ARG A 193 46.04 -23.28 8.78
C ARG A 193 45.47 -24.45 7.98
N THR A 194 44.26 -24.32 7.44
CA THR A 194 43.65 -25.33 6.56
C THR A 194 44.49 -25.53 5.30
N ALA A 195 45.05 -24.46 4.72
CA ALA A 195 45.90 -24.57 3.54
C ALA A 195 47.22 -25.33 3.81
N GLN A 196 47.74 -25.26 5.03
CA GLN A 196 48.96 -25.97 5.44
C GLN A 196 48.76 -27.49 5.60
N LEU A 197 47.50 -27.96 5.64
CA LEU A 197 47.20 -29.39 5.73
C LEU A 197 47.49 -30.16 4.43
N PHE A 198 47.51 -29.46 3.29
CA PHE A 198 47.67 -30.07 1.98
C PHE A 198 49.10 -29.90 1.47
N THR A 199 49.63 -30.96 0.87
CA THR A 199 50.95 -30.96 0.20
C THR A 199 50.80 -31.55 -1.20
N PRO A 200 50.98 -30.77 -2.28
CA PRO A 200 51.25 -29.32 -2.31
C PRO A 200 50.06 -28.48 -1.81
N PRO A 201 50.27 -27.21 -1.40
CA PRO A 201 49.19 -26.35 -0.92
C PRO A 201 48.16 -26.06 -2.02
N PRO A 202 46.86 -25.85 -1.70
CA PRO A 202 45.80 -25.80 -2.72
C PRO A 202 45.88 -24.61 -3.69
N ARG A 203 46.70 -23.61 -3.37
CA ARG A 203 47.05 -22.49 -4.28
C ARG A 203 47.80 -22.95 -5.53
N GLN A 204 48.47 -24.10 -5.47
CA GLN A 204 49.23 -24.68 -6.58
C GLN A 204 48.43 -25.73 -7.36
N TRP A 205 47.20 -26.00 -6.93
CA TRP A 205 46.35 -26.99 -7.59
C TRP A 205 45.76 -26.41 -8.87
N THR A 206 45.47 -27.29 -9.83
CA THR A 206 44.80 -26.89 -11.07
C THR A 206 43.32 -26.57 -10.79
N THR A 207 42.68 -25.83 -11.70
CA THR A 207 41.24 -25.57 -11.62
C THR A 207 40.41 -26.86 -11.59
N SER A 208 40.81 -27.88 -12.36
CA SER A 208 40.13 -29.19 -12.38
C SER A 208 40.25 -29.88 -11.03
N GLN A 209 41.44 -29.86 -10.40
CA GLN A 209 41.65 -30.40 -9.06
C GLN A 209 40.80 -29.69 -8.00
N LEU A 210 40.67 -28.36 -8.07
CA LEU A 210 39.83 -27.59 -7.15
C LEU A 210 38.34 -27.90 -7.33
N ARG A 211 37.86 -28.04 -8.57
CA ARG A 211 36.48 -28.46 -8.87
C ARG A 211 36.23 -29.89 -8.38
N ALA A 212 37.17 -30.81 -8.60
CA ALA A 212 37.12 -32.18 -8.10
C ALA A 212 37.04 -32.21 -6.58
N ALA A 213 37.88 -31.42 -5.90
CA ALA A 213 37.92 -31.37 -4.45
C ALA A 213 36.61 -30.84 -3.86
N LEU A 214 36.07 -29.75 -4.41
CA LEU A 214 34.76 -29.23 -4.00
C LEU A 214 33.67 -30.27 -4.22
N LEU A 215 33.61 -30.88 -5.41
CA LEU A 215 32.61 -31.89 -5.73
C LEU A 215 32.66 -33.08 -4.76
N LEU A 216 33.86 -33.58 -4.44
CA LEU A 216 34.05 -34.71 -3.53
C LEU A 216 33.73 -34.37 -2.08
N VAL A 217 34.09 -33.17 -1.60
CA VAL A 217 33.73 -32.72 -0.26
C VAL A 217 32.21 -32.58 -0.11
N LEU A 218 31.55 -31.98 -1.11
CA LEU A 218 30.10 -31.76 -1.04
C LEU A 218 29.29 -33.04 -1.27
N THR A 219 29.69 -33.92 -2.19
CA THR A 219 28.95 -35.17 -2.47
C THR A 219 29.34 -36.33 -1.55
N GLY A 220 30.57 -36.34 -1.04
CA GLY A 220 31.09 -37.35 -0.12
C GLY A 220 30.91 -36.95 1.34
N TRP A 221 31.77 -36.08 1.84
CA TRP A 221 31.76 -35.69 3.26
C TRP A 221 30.46 -35.03 3.70
N GLY A 222 29.80 -34.29 2.81
CA GLY A 222 28.47 -33.73 3.07
C GLY A 222 27.39 -34.80 3.40
N ARG A 223 27.65 -36.07 3.10
CA ARG A 223 26.77 -37.23 3.36
C ARG A 223 27.40 -38.27 4.28
N ASP A 224 28.45 -37.89 5.01
CA ASP A 224 29.22 -38.81 5.85
C ASP A 224 29.83 -40.00 5.08
N LEU A 225 30.05 -39.85 3.76
CA LEU A 225 30.76 -40.82 2.93
C LEU A 225 32.25 -40.47 2.86
N THR A 226 33.07 -41.43 2.45
CA THR A 226 34.47 -41.14 2.10
C THR A 226 34.55 -40.43 0.74
N ALA A 227 35.59 -39.62 0.52
CA ALA A 227 35.84 -39.02 -0.78
C ALA A 227 36.11 -40.11 -1.85
N GLN A 228 36.66 -41.27 -1.48
CA GLN A 228 36.85 -42.37 -2.42
C GLN A 228 35.52 -43.01 -2.84
N GLU A 229 34.59 -43.20 -1.90
CA GLU A 229 33.24 -43.69 -2.21
C GLU A 229 32.49 -42.69 -3.09
N ALA A 230 32.60 -41.39 -2.82
CA ALA A 230 32.02 -40.36 -3.65
C ALA A 230 32.60 -40.37 -5.07
N ALA A 231 33.92 -40.51 -5.21
CA ALA A 231 34.59 -40.64 -6.50
C ALA A 231 34.08 -41.86 -7.29
N ALA A 232 33.95 -43.01 -6.62
CA ALA A 232 33.43 -44.23 -7.24
C ALA A 232 31.98 -44.06 -7.72
N ARG A 233 31.13 -43.38 -6.94
CA ARG A 233 29.73 -43.09 -7.32
C ARG A 233 29.64 -42.15 -8.52
N LEU A 234 30.45 -41.09 -8.54
CA LEU A 234 30.52 -40.15 -9.68
C LEU A 234 30.95 -40.87 -10.97
N GLN A 235 31.93 -41.77 -10.88
CA GLN A 235 32.39 -42.56 -12.02
C GLN A 235 31.33 -43.55 -12.51
N LEU A 236 30.67 -44.27 -11.60
CA LEU A 236 29.58 -45.19 -11.94
C LEU A 236 28.44 -44.46 -12.66
N TYR A 237 28.07 -43.28 -12.17
CA TYR A 237 27.02 -42.46 -12.80
C TYR A 237 27.44 -41.95 -14.18
N LYS A 238 28.71 -41.55 -14.36
CA LYS A 238 29.28 -41.19 -15.67
C LYS A 238 29.22 -42.36 -16.68
N GLN A 239 29.39 -43.60 -16.23
CA GLN A 239 29.27 -44.78 -17.10
C GLN A 239 27.81 -45.09 -17.46
N GLN A 240 26.88 -44.95 -16.50
CA GLN A 240 25.43 -45.14 -16.72
C GLN A 240 24.81 -44.09 -17.65
N ARG A 241 25.43 -42.89 -17.73
CA ARG A 241 25.11 -41.82 -18.70
C ARG A 241 25.19 -42.27 -20.16
N VAL A 242 26.10 -43.20 -20.49
CA VAL A 242 26.27 -43.70 -21.87
C VAL A 242 25.06 -44.54 -22.31
N THR A 243 24.29 -45.08 -21.37
CA THR A 243 23.22 -46.05 -21.64
C THR A 243 21.81 -45.47 -21.52
N SER A 244 21.63 -44.29 -20.90
CA SER A 244 20.31 -43.76 -20.51
C SER A 244 20.04 -42.36 -21.08
N GLN A 245 18.86 -42.12 -21.67
CA GLN A 245 18.45 -40.87 -22.33
C GLN A 245 18.14 -39.68 -21.36
N ASN A 246 18.56 -39.73 -20.10
CA ASN A 246 18.26 -38.69 -19.11
C ASN A 246 19.40 -37.64 -19.06
N PRO A 247 19.12 -36.33 -18.99
CA PRO A 247 20.15 -35.30 -18.92
C PRO A 247 20.80 -35.27 -17.52
N ALA A 248 21.86 -36.06 -17.35
CA ALA A 248 22.71 -36.05 -16.16
C ALA A 248 23.72 -34.87 -16.19
N PRO A 249 24.10 -34.32 -15.02
CA PRO A 249 25.13 -33.29 -14.93
C PRO A 249 26.47 -33.77 -15.54
N ALA A 250 27.24 -32.83 -16.10
CA ALA A 250 28.51 -33.14 -16.77
C ALA A 250 29.65 -33.31 -15.76
N LEU A 251 30.38 -34.42 -15.85
CA LEU A 251 31.63 -34.64 -15.11
C LEU A 251 32.82 -34.45 -16.06
N ASP A 252 33.26 -33.20 -16.18
CA ASP A 252 34.42 -32.77 -16.96
C ASP A 252 35.74 -32.92 -16.17
N ILE A 253 35.86 -34.04 -15.44
CA ILE A 253 37.00 -34.37 -14.60
C ILE A 253 37.41 -35.80 -14.91
N ASP A 254 38.71 -36.01 -15.07
CA ASP A 254 39.28 -37.33 -15.35
C ASP A 254 39.18 -38.25 -14.12
N ALA A 255 38.93 -39.54 -14.36
CA ALA A 255 38.76 -40.51 -13.27
C ALA A 255 40.03 -40.66 -12.40
N ALA A 256 41.21 -40.58 -13.03
CA ALA A 256 42.49 -40.63 -12.33
C ALA A 256 42.65 -39.41 -11.40
N GLU A 257 42.37 -38.21 -11.92
CA GLU A 257 42.44 -36.96 -11.15
C GLU A 257 41.46 -36.96 -9.98
N LEU A 258 40.21 -37.42 -10.21
CA LEU A 258 39.20 -37.53 -9.17
C LEU A 258 39.65 -38.47 -8.03
N ASN A 259 40.24 -39.61 -8.38
CA ASN A 259 40.75 -40.58 -7.40
C ASN A 259 41.98 -40.05 -6.64
N ASP A 260 42.86 -39.29 -7.32
CA ASP A 260 44.04 -38.68 -6.70
C ASP A 260 43.64 -37.63 -5.66
N VAL A 261 42.71 -36.75 -6.02
CA VAL A 261 42.16 -35.74 -5.10
C VAL A 261 41.41 -36.41 -3.95
N ALA A 262 40.63 -37.46 -4.20
CA ALA A 262 39.96 -38.22 -3.15
C ALA A 262 40.95 -38.81 -2.13
N ARG A 263 42.07 -39.38 -2.59
CA ARG A 263 43.12 -39.90 -1.70
C ARG A 263 43.75 -38.80 -0.85
N GLN A 264 44.01 -37.62 -1.43
CA GLN A 264 44.55 -36.48 -0.69
C GLN A 264 43.57 -35.92 0.34
N LEU A 265 42.29 -35.84 0.03
CA LEU A 265 41.27 -35.42 0.98
C LEU A 265 41.21 -36.38 2.18
N GLU A 266 41.25 -37.68 1.91
CA GLU A 266 41.15 -38.70 2.95
C GLU A 266 42.40 -38.81 3.82
N SER A 267 43.59 -38.54 3.27
CA SER A 267 44.80 -38.44 4.09
C SER A 267 44.71 -37.25 5.07
N VAL A 268 44.19 -36.10 4.62
CA VAL A 268 43.97 -34.94 5.50
C VAL A 268 42.91 -35.25 6.56
N ARG A 269 41.78 -35.85 6.16
CA ARG A 269 40.69 -36.21 7.09
C ARG A 269 41.17 -37.18 8.16
N ALA A 270 41.92 -38.21 7.79
CA ALA A 270 42.44 -39.21 8.71
C ALA A 270 43.50 -38.63 9.68
N ALA A 271 44.39 -37.77 9.18
CA ALA A 271 45.47 -37.19 9.98
C ALA A 271 44.99 -36.09 10.95
N HIS A 272 43.86 -35.43 10.65
CA HIS A 272 43.43 -34.21 11.35
C HIS A 272 41.97 -34.21 11.81
N ALA A 273 41.35 -35.38 11.99
CA ALA A 273 39.93 -35.54 12.31
C ALA A 273 39.42 -34.68 13.50
N GLU A 274 40.26 -34.44 14.51
CA GLU A 274 39.88 -33.67 15.71
C GLU A 274 40.15 -32.15 15.59
N GLN A 275 40.74 -31.69 14.49
CA GLN A 275 41.15 -30.30 14.33
C GLN A 275 40.05 -29.45 13.68
N ALA A 276 39.62 -28.38 14.35
CA ALA A 276 38.55 -27.49 13.87
C ALA A 276 38.84 -26.75 12.53
N PHE A 277 40.06 -26.84 12.01
CA PHE A 277 40.45 -26.29 10.71
C PHE A 277 40.63 -27.37 9.62
N ALA A 278 40.41 -28.64 9.95
CA ALA A 278 40.28 -29.77 9.02
C ALA A 278 38.82 -30.19 8.79
N ASP A 279 37.86 -29.49 9.41
CA ASP A 279 36.43 -29.70 9.23
C ASP A 279 36.00 -29.40 7.77
N PRO A 280 35.03 -30.15 7.20
CA PRO A 280 34.54 -29.94 5.84
C PRO A 280 34.17 -28.49 5.53
N GLN A 281 33.63 -27.73 6.49
CA GLN A 281 33.30 -26.30 6.28
C GLN A 281 34.54 -25.43 6.00
N ALA A 282 35.65 -25.68 6.70
CA ALA A 282 36.90 -24.94 6.52
C ALA A 282 37.58 -25.31 5.20
N ILE A 283 37.52 -26.60 4.83
CA ILE A 283 38.07 -27.10 3.58
C ILE A 283 37.27 -26.59 2.38
N THR A 284 35.93 -26.60 2.44
CA THR A 284 35.08 -26.00 1.40
C THR A 284 35.32 -24.49 1.27
N ALA A 285 35.43 -23.76 2.38
CA ALA A 285 35.74 -22.33 2.35
C ALA A 285 37.09 -22.03 1.66
N LEU A 286 38.11 -22.86 1.94
CA LEU A 286 39.42 -22.75 1.31
C LEU A 286 39.34 -22.98 -0.21
N PHE A 287 38.78 -24.11 -0.65
CA PHE A 287 38.72 -24.42 -2.07
C PHE A 287 37.83 -23.45 -2.85
N ALA A 288 36.72 -23.00 -2.27
CA ALA A 288 35.86 -21.97 -2.88
C ALA A 288 36.60 -20.63 -3.05
N GLN A 289 37.42 -20.24 -2.07
CA GLN A 289 38.26 -19.05 -2.18
C GLN A 289 39.35 -19.22 -3.25
N GLN A 290 40.01 -20.39 -3.31
CA GLN A 290 41.04 -20.64 -4.32
C GLN A 290 40.45 -20.67 -5.73
N LEU A 291 39.31 -21.32 -5.91
CA LEU A 291 38.59 -21.35 -7.18
C LEU A 291 38.22 -19.93 -7.62
N ARG A 292 37.77 -19.08 -6.67
CA ARG A 292 37.46 -17.68 -6.96
C ARG A 292 38.66 -16.91 -7.50
N ASP A 293 39.82 -17.15 -6.92
CA ASP A 293 41.05 -16.44 -7.26
C ASP A 293 41.67 -16.98 -8.58
N SER A 294 41.27 -18.17 -9.04
CA SER A 294 41.82 -18.85 -10.21
C SER A 294 40.97 -18.80 -11.48
N VAL A 295 39.65 -18.54 -11.40
CA VAL A 295 38.73 -18.60 -12.56
C VAL A 295 37.83 -17.38 -12.73
N SER A 296 37.25 -17.25 -13.93
CA SER A 296 36.26 -16.23 -14.28
C SER A 296 34.93 -16.39 -13.52
N GLU A 297 34.11 -15.34 -13.45
CA GLU A 297 32.82 -15.38 -12.75
C GLU A 297 31.86 -16.44 -13.32
N GLN A 298 31.79 -16.56 -14.64
CA GLN A 298 30.94 -17.54 -15.32
C GLN A 298 31.32 -18.97 -14.94
N GLU A 299 32.61 -19.29 -14.93
CA GLU A 299 33.11 -20.60 -14.52
C GLU A 299 32.87 -20.92 -13.05
N ARG A 300 32.85 -19.91 -12.17
CA ARG A 300 32.49 -20.11 -10.75
C ARG A 300 31.02 -20.47 -10.60
N VAL A 301 30.15 -19.76 -11.34
CA VAL A 301 28.71 -20.03 -11.35
C VAL A 301 28.45 -21.43 -11.90
N GLU A 302 29.09 -21.79 -13.01
CA GLU A 302 28.98 -23.12 -13.61
C GLU A 302 29.45 -24.21 -12.64
N ALA A 303 30.61 -24.03 -12.00
CA ALA A 303 31.11 -24.98 -11.01
C ALA A 303 30.16 -25.14 -9.82
N PHE A 304 29.56 -24.05 -9.34
CA PHE A 304 28.56 -24.08 -8.28
C PHE A 304 27.29 -24.83 -8.68
N LEU A 305 26.71 -24.48 -9.83
CA LEU A 305 25.50 -25.12 -10.36
C LEU A 305 25.71 -26.60 -10.67
N ASN A 306 26.82 -26.96 -11.31
CA ASN A 306 27.15 -28.35 -11.60
C ASN A 306 27.31 -29.16 -10.30
N THR A 307 27.95 -28.60 -9.27
CA THR A 307 28.04 -29.25 -7.96
C THR A 307 26.67 -29.45 -7.32
N ASP A 308 25.80 -28.44 -7.41
CA ASP A 308 24.42 -28.49 -6.93
C ASP A 308 23.59 -29.58 -7.64
N ASP A 309 23.74 -29.68 -8.96
CA ASP A 309 23.10 -30.70 -9.79
C ASP A 309 23.55 -32.10 -9.40
N TRP A 310 24.85 -32.31 -9.16
CA TRP A 310 25.39 -33.61 -8.71
C TRP A 310 24.89 -34.02 -7.33
N ILE A 311 24.74 -33.07 -6.41
CA ILE A 311 24.16 -33.36 -5.09
C ILE A 311 22.72 -33.88 -5.25
N VAL A 312 21.91 -33.21 -6.08
CA VAL A 312 20.52 -33.60 -6.34
C VAL A 312 20.43 -34.91 -7.12
N ALA A 313 21.34 -35.14 -8.06
CA ALA A 313 21.36 -36.35 -8.90
C ALA A 313 21.55 -37.63 -8.08
N PHE A 314 22.27 -37.56 -6.95
CA PHE A 314 22.47 -38.73 -6.10
C PHE A 314 21.27 -39.01 -5.18
N ASP A 315 20.81 -38.04 -4.38
CA ASP A 315 19.65 -38.15 -3.47
C ASP A 315 19.19 -36.75 -3.02
N SER A 316 18.19 -36.69 -2.13
CA SER A 316 17.83 -35.46 -1.40
C SER A 316 19.01 -34.85 -0.63
N ARG A 317 19.02 -33.52 -0.53
CA ARG A 317 20.08 -32.76 0.16
C ARG A 317 20.08 -33.01 1.67
N THR A 318 21.27 -33.14 2.25
CA THR A 318 21.46 -33.16 3.71
C THR A 318 21.65 -31.73 4.26
N ALA A 319 21.39 -31.53 5.56
CA ALA A 319 21.63 -30.25 6.23
C ALA A 319 23.10 -29.79 6.15
N LEU A 320 24.04 -30.75 6.17
CA LEU A 320 25.46 -30.44 6.01
C LEU A 320 25.75 -29.97 4.57
N GLN A 321 25.21 -30.64 3.54
CA GLN A 321 25.36 -30.23 2.15
C GLN A 321 24.81 -28.82 1.89
N GLU A 322 23.66 -28.47 2.45
CA GLU A 322 23.11 -27.11 2.37
C GLU A 322 24.06 -26.08 2.98
N SER A 323 24.63 -26.38 4.16
CA SER A 323 25.62 -25.50 4.78
C SER A 323 26.90 -25.38 3.96
N LEU A 324 27.38 -26.46 3.33
CA LEU A 324 28.58 -26.45 2.50
C LEU A 324 28.35 -25.67 1.20
N LEU A 325 27.18 -25.79 0.58
CA LEU A 325 26.78 -24.97 -0.57
C LEU A 325 26.72 -23.49 -0.21
N GLU A 326 26.13 -23.13 0.93
CA GLU A 326 26.11 -21.73 1.39
C GLU A 326 27.53 -21.18 1.59
N ILE A 327 28.43 -21.98 2.19
CA ILE A 327 29.85 -21.61 2.35
C ILE A 327 30.55 -21.48 1.00
N PHE A 328 30.30 -22.40 0.06
CA PHE A 328 30.85 -22.32 -1.29
C PHE A 328 30.43 -21.00 -1.93
N ALA A 329 29.12 -20.69 -1.98
CA ALA A 329 28.63 -19.44 -2.54
C ALA A 329 29.27 -18.21 -1.87
N ASP A 330 29.33 -18.17 -0.54
CA ASP A 330 29.90 -17.05 0.22
C ASP A 330 31.38 -16.80 -0.11
N PHE A 331 32.21 -17.86 -0.13
CA PHE A 331 33.66 -17.74 -0.34
C PHE A 331 34.04 -17.59 -1.81
N ALA A 332 33.20 -18.13 -2.72
CA ALA A 332 33.28 -17.89 -4.16
C ALA A 332 32.72 -16.52 -4.58
N GLN A 333 32.11 -15.76 -3.65
CA GLN A 333 31.46 -14.47 -3.89
C GLN A 333 30.29 -14.55 -4.89
N LEU A 334 29.53 -15.63 -4.82
CA LEU A 334 28.31 -15.82 -5.60
C LEU A 334 27.11 -15.31 -4.82
N CYS A 335 26.24 -14.54 -5.49
CA CYS A 335 24.98 -14.11 -4.91
C CYS A 335 23.85 -14.32 -5.91
N LEU A 336 22.72 -14.84 -5.44
CA LEU A 336 21.53 -14.97 -6.26
C LEU A 336 20.86 -13.59 -6.36
N GLN A 337 20.91 -12.99 -7.54
CA GLN A 337 20.13 -11.81 -7.84
C GLN A 337 18.80 -12.25 -8.43
N ILE A 338 17.72 -11.98 -7.70
CA ILE A 338 16.39 -12.06 -8.28
C ILE A 338 16.31 -10.86 -9.23
N ALA A 339 16.37 -11.12 -10.54
CA ALA A 339 16.11 -10.10 -11.53
C ALA A 339 14.68 -9.60 -11.30
N GLU A 340 14.54 -8.41 -10.72
CA GLU A 340 13.26 -7.71 -10.76
C GLU A 340 12.91 -7.55 -12.25
N PRO A 341 11.69 -7.93 -12.67
CA PRO A 341 11.28 -7.72 -14.06
C PRO A 341 11.45 -6.23 -14.32
N GLN A 342 12.40 -5.87 -15.19
CA GLN A 342 12.68 -4.48 -15.49
C GLN A 342 11.38 -3.84 -15.96
N SER A 343 10.84 -2.92 -15.16
CA SER A 343 9.82 -2.01 -15.62
C SER A 343 10.49 -1.16 -16.69
N THR A 344 10.26 -1.50 -17.95
CA THR A 344 10.68 -0.68 -19.09
C THR A 344 9.92 0.64 -19.01
N ASP A 345 10.54 1.62 -18.34
CA ASP A 345 10.13 3.01 -18.41
C ASP A 345 10.45 3.51 -19.82
N PHE A 346 9.40 3.62 -20.63
CA PHE A 346 9.39 4.40 -21.85
C PHE A 346 9.63 5.86 -21.49
N ASN A 347 10.88 6.35 -21.61
CA ASN A 347 11.21 7.70 -22.06
C ASN A 347 12.73 7.99 -21.92
N THR A 348 13.48 7.71 -22.99
CA THR A 348 14.64 8.52 -23.37
C THR A 348 14.63 8.66 -24.89
N PRO A 349 14.67 9.89 -25.45
CA PRO A 349 14.58 10.12 -26.88
C PRO A 349 15.94 10.07 -27.59
N GLU A 350 15.88 9.56 -28.83
CA GLU A 350 16.76 9.79 -29.98
C GLU A 350 18.21 9.28 -29.97
N HIS A 351 18.48 8.30 -30.83
CA HIS A 351 19.14 8.58 -32.12
C HIS A 351 18.78 7.54 -33.19
N ALA A 352 18.72 8.02 -34.43
CA ALA A 352 17.95 7.50 -35.55
C ALA A 352 18.67 6.44 -36.42
N SER A 353 17.82 5.71 -37.18
CA SER A 353 18.05 5.07 -38.49
C SER A 353 18.87 3.77 -38.50
N THR A 354 18.29 2.61 -38.83
CA THR A 354 17.61 2.32 -40.12
C THR A 354 16.51 1.28 -39.95
N ALA A 355 15.41 1.49 -40.68
CA ALA A 355 14.20 0.69 -40.62
C ALA A 355 14.39 -0.70 -41.23
N TYR A 356 14.43 -1.73 -40.37
CA TYR A 356 13.89 -3.05 -40.71
C TYR A 356 12.50 -3.12 -40.08
N LYS A 357 11.46 -3.07 -40.90
CA LYS A 357 10.09 -3.47 -40.50
C LYS A 357 9.99 -4.97 -40.73
N PRO A 358 10.00 -5.85 -39.70
CA PRO A 358 9.40 -7.15 -39.88
C PRO A 358 7.89 -6.94 -39.96
N ASN A 359 7.35 -7.35 -41.10
CA ASN A 359 5.94 -7.39 -41.42
C ASN A 359 5.21 -8.20 -40.32
N SER A 360 4.43 -7.50 -39.48
CA SER A 360 3.57 -8.08 -38.45
C SER A 360 2.38 -8.88 -39.03
N ALA A 361 2.47 -9.28 -40.29
CA ALA A 361 1.56 -10.20 -40.98
C ALA A 361 2.06 -11.67 -40.94
N ALA A 362 3.33 -11.93 -40.59
CA ALA A 362 3.89 -13.29 -40.58
C ALA A 362 3.80 -14.01 -39.22
N PHE A 363 3.54 -13.27 -38.12
CA PHE A 363 3.32 -13.88 -36.79
C PHE A 363 1.86 -14.23 -36.50
N MET A 364 0.95 -13.95 -37.46
CA MET A 364 -0.44 -14.42 -37.47
C MET A 364 -0.61 -15.64 -38.39
N GLN A 365 0.21 -16.68 -38.23
CA GLN A 365 0.01 -17.91 -39.01
C GLN A 365 -0.13 -19.20 -38.21
N HIS A 366 -0.14 -19.18 -36.88
CA HIS A 366 -0.65 -20.31 -36.08
C HIS A 366 -1.56 -19.79 -34.97
N ALA A 367 -2.68 -19.18 -35.35
CA ALA A 367 -3.86 -19.13 -34.51
C ALA A 367 -4.70 -20.36 -34.86
N PRO A 368 -4.95 -21.31 -33.94
CA PRO A 368 -6.08 -22.18 -34.13
C PRO A 368 -7.32 -21.31 -33.94
N GLU A 369 -8.14 -21.23 -34.98
CA GLU A 369 -9.45 -20.58 -34.94
C GLU A 369 -10.26 -21.16 -33.77
N LEU A 370 -10.58 -20.35 -32.76
CA LEU A 370 -11.57 -20.73 -31.73
C LEU A 370 -12.95 -20.31 -32.21
N ASN A 371 -13.44 -21.07 -33.19
CA ASN A 371 -14.87 -21.26 -33.35
C ASN A 371 -15.29 -22.29 -32.30
N GLY A 372 -16.12 -21.87 -31.34
CA GLY A 372 -17.10 -22.74 -30.70
C GLY A 372 -16.61 -23.70 -29.62
N LEU A 373 -16.85 -23.30 -28.37
CA LEU A 373 -16.91 -24.13 -27.16
C LEU A 373 -15.57 -24.69 -26.62
N ILE A 374 -15.26 -24.34 -25.37
CA ILE A 374 -14.08 -24.85 -24.64
C ILE A 374 -14.44 -26.17 -23.96
N ASN A 375 -13.69 -27.24 -24.24
CA ASN A 375 -13.91 -28.54 -23.59
C ASN A 375 -13.22 -28.60 -22.20
N LEU A 376 -13.98 -28.80 -21.12
CA LEU A 376 -13.43 -28.78 -19.76
C LEU A 376 -12.49 -29.95 -19.45
N ASN A 377 -12.64 -31.09 -20.14
CA ASN A 377 -11.82 -32.28 -19.94
C ASN A 377 -10.51 -32.26 -20.71
N THR A 378 -10.45 -31.55 -21.84
CA THR A 378 -9.26 -31.54 -22.72
C THR A 378 -8.56 -30.20 -22.84
N ALA A 379 -9.19 -29.09 -22.44
CA ALA A 379 -8.60 -27.75 -22.55
C ALA A 379 -7.27 -27.61 -21.79
N SER A 380 -6.34 -26.85 -22.36
CA SER A 380 -5.09 -26.48 -21.68
C SER A 380 -5.35 -25.46 -20.57
N LEU A 381 -4.38 -25.30 -19.67
CA LEU A 381 -4.47 -24.33 -18.57
C LEU A 381 -4.74 -22.91 -19.07
N ASP A 382 -4.08 -22.50 -20.15
CA ASP A 382 -4.26 -21.16 -20.73
C ASP A 382 -5.63 -21.01 -21.42
N GLN A 383 -6.17 -22.07 -22.02
CA GLN A 383 -7.52 -22.06 -22.57
C GLN A 383 -8.58 -21.92 -21.47
N LEU A 384 -8.43 -22.62 -20.34
CA LEU A 384 -9.37 -22.51 -19.21
C LEU A 384 -9.35 -21.11 -18.58
N ARG A 385 -8.20 -20.44 -18.56
CA ARG A 385 -8.07 -19.05 -18.08
C ARG A 385 -8.79 -18.03 -18.95
N THR A 386 -9.19 -18.38 -20.17
CA THR A 386 -10.01 -17.50 -21.01
C THR A 386 -11.49 -17.48 -20.59
N LEU A 387 -11.93 -18.45 -19.77
CA LEU A 387 -13.31 -18.50 -19.26
C LEU A 387 -13.56 -17.41 -18.20
N PRO A 388 -14.78 -16.83 -18.17
CA PRO A 388 -15.12 -15.78 -17.21
C PRO A 388 -15.03 -16.33 -15.78
N HIS A 389 -14.46 -15.52 -14.88
CA HIS A 389 -14.26 -15.85 -13.47
C HIS A 389 -13.31 -17.04 -13.21
N ILE A 390 -12.56 -17.53 -14.21
CA ILE A 390 -11.54 -18.58 -14.05
C ILE A 390 -10.14 -17.97 -14.08
N GLY A 391 -9.52 -17.86 -12.91
CA GLY A 391 -8.11 -17.50 -12.75
C GLY A 391 -7.20 -18.74 -12.74
N PHE A 392 -5.89 -18.53 -12.58
CA PHE A 392 -4.88 -19.59 -12.56
C PHE A 392 -5.22 -20.73 -11.58
N ASP A 393 -5.51 -20.40 -10.31
CA ASP A 393 -5.81 -21.40 -9.28
C ASP A 393 -7.06 -22.23 -9.62
N ARG A 394 -8.12 -21.59 -10.14
CA ARG A 394 -9.36 -22.29 -10.52
C ARG A 394 -9.17 -23.13 -11.78
N ALA A 395 -8.33 -22.70 -12.71
CA ALA A 395 -8.00 -23.51 -13.89
C ALA A 395 -7.27 -24.80 -13.49
N LEU A 396 -6.37 -24.71 -12.49
CA LEU A 396 -5.74 -25.89 -11.89
C LEU A 396 -6.75 -26.79 -11.18
N ASP A 397 -7.67 -26.22 -10.40
CA ASP A 397 -8.74 -26.98 -9.74
C ASP A 397 -9.63 -27.71 -10.75
N ILE A 398 -9.94 -27.09 -11.89
CA ILE A 398 -10.69 -27.72 -12.99
C ILE A 398 -9.91 -28.89 -13.59
N ILE A 399 -8.59 -28.75 -13.81
CA ILE A 399 -7.73 -29.82 -14.31
C ILE A 399 -7.71 -30.99 -13.33
N ASN A 400 -7.62 -30.71 -12.03
CA ASN A 400 -7.62 -31.73 -10.97
C ASN A 400 -8.97 -32.43 -10.81
N LEU A 401 -10.08 -31.79 -11.20
CA LEU A 401 -11.43 -32.34 -11.11
C LEU A 401 -11.78 -33.29 -12.28
N ARG A 402 -10.91 -33.42 -13.28
CA ARG A 402 -11.16 -34.28 -14.45
C ARG A 402 -11.19 -35.77 -14.04
N PRO A 403 -12.11 -36.57 -14.61
CA PRO A 403 -13.08 -36.22 -15.66
C PRO A 403 -14.37 -35.59 -15.11
N ILE A 404 -14.80 -34.51 -15.75
CA ILE A 404 -16.05 -33.79 -15.48
C ILE A 404 -17.14 -34.35 -16.38
N THR A 405 -18.23 -34.81 -15.78
CA THR A 405 -19.37 -35.46 -16.47
C THR A 405 -20.58 -34.55 -16.60
N HIS A 406 -20.66 -33.50 -15.77
CA HIS A 406 -21.69 -32.46 -15.83
C HIS A 406 -21.10 -31.13 -15.38
N VAL A 407 -21.44 -30.03 -16.09
CA VAL A 407 -20.87 -28.69 -15.85
C VAL A 407 -21.12 -28.22 -14.41
N ALA A 408 -22.23 -28.63 -13.78
CA ALA A 408 -22.55 -28.31 -12.39
C ALA A 408 -21.51 -28.82 -11.37
N GLN A 409 -20.66 -29.80 -11.71
CA GLN A 409 -19.57 -30.26 -10.83
C GLN A 409 -18.57 -29.15 -10.52
N LEU A 410 -18.47 -28.13 -11.36
CA LEU A 410 -17.62 -26.96 -11.11
C LEU A 410 -18.01 -26.21 -9.82
N GLN A 411 -19.23 -26.36 -9.31
CA GLN A 411 -19.65 -25.76 -8.03
C GLN A 411 -18.95 -26.36 -6.81
N SER A 412 -18.34 -27.55 -6.95
CA SER A 412 -17.48 -28.13 -5.91
C SER A 412 -16.19 -27.35 -5.70
N ILE A 413 -15.75 -26.57 -6.71
CA ILE A 413 -14.57 -25.72 -6.64
C ILE A 413 -14.88 -24.46 -5.82
N LYS A 414 -14.04 -24.20 -4.83
CA LYS A 414 -14.21 -23.08 -3.90
C LYS A 414 -14.29 -21.74 -4.65
N GLY A 415 -15.46 -21.11 -4.57
CA GLY A 415 -15.70 -19.80 -5.19
C GLY A 415 -16.34 -19.84 -6.57
N ILE A 416 -16.79 -21.01 -7.06
CA ILE A 416 -17.69 -21.09 -8.21
C ILE A 416 -19.12 -21.29 -7.68
N GLY A 417 -19.84 -20.18 -7.51
CA GLY A 417 -21.25 -20.19 -7.13
C GLY A 417 -22.19 -20.26 -8.35
N PRO A 418 -23.50 -20.41 -8.13
CA PRO A 418 -24.49 -20.58 -9.22
C PRO A 418 -24.48 -19.43 -10.24
N ALA A 419 -24.27 -18.19 -9.78
CA ALA A 419 -24.17 -17.03 -10.67
C ALA A 419 -22.93 -17.08 -11.59
N ARG A 420 -21.79 -17.57 -11.08
CA ARG A 420 -20.55 -17.69 -11.87
C ARG A 420 -20.60 -18.89 -12.82
N LEU A 421 -21.26 -19.96 -12.40
CA LEU A 421 -21.52 -21.11 -13.26
C LEU A 421 -22.33 -20.70 -14.50
N ALA A 422 -23.39 -19.91 -14.32
CA ALA A 422 -24.22 -19.43 -15.42
C ALA A 422 -23.44 -18.55 -16.43
N ASP A 423 -22.47 -17.77 -15.96
CA ASP A 423 -21.59 -16.98 -16.83
C ASP A 423 -20.59 -17.86 -17.60
N ILE A 424 -20.09 -18.93 -16.99
CA ILE A 424 -19.21 -19.91 -17.63
C ILE A 424 -19.97 -20.70 -18.71
N GLU A 425 -21.20 -21.13 -18.42
CA GLU A 425 -22.05 -21.80 -19.42
C GLU A 425 -22.36 -20.89 -20.61
N ARG A 426 -22.62 -19.60 -20.37
CA ARG A 426 -22.87 -18.61 -21.42
C ARG A 426 -21.64 -18.32 -22.28
N ALA A 427 -20.43 -18.53 -21.75
CA ALA A 427 -19.18 -18.37 -22.49
C ALA A 427 -18.90 -19.51 -23.48
N GLY A 428 -19.74 -20.56 -23.50
CA GLY A 428 -19.65 -21.66 -24.44
C GLY A 428 -18.65 -22.72 -23.99
N VAL A 429 -19.16 -23.72 -23.26
CA VAL A 429 -18.36 -24.80 -22.69
C VAL A 429 -18.96 -26.16 -23.06
N ILE A 430 -18.10 -27.16 -23.34
CA ILE A 430 -18.48 -28.57 -23.56
C ILE A 430 -17.70 -29.48 -22.61
N LEU A 431 -18.12 -30.74 -22.51
CA LEU A 431 -17.49 -31.77 -21.70
C LEU A 431 -16.74 -32.78 -22.56
#